data_AF-D3DA11-F1
#
_entry.id   AF-D3DA11-F1
#
_cell.length_a   1.000
_cell.length_b   1.000
_cell.length_c   1.000
_cell.angle_alpha   90.00
_cell.angle_beta   90.00
_cell.angle_gamma   90.00
#
_symmetry.space_group_name_H-M   'P 1'
#
loop_
_entity.id
_entity.type
_entity.pdbx_description
1 polymer ?
#
loop_
_entity_poly.entity_id
_entity_poly.type
_entity_poly.pdbx_seq_one_letter_code
_entity_poly.pdbx_strand_id
1 'polypeptide(L)'
;MTTPVPPTTPPTAPADQPGQVVIAPAQNIPAAPSAPQVPAGWADPYAGQVPAAPQFTQPAPARRPSPADMPARRPAPQDDDGDGWDSDPAPRQRARSRGRARDDYDTDGLDGDDGGREPLPRSVQNLVGRLRDENAGHRVRARDASDRYDALVSTMAEALDLDPTDITPDSVTEILGTAADEARQSHLERHAGRAAFRAGADVDGLLDSGKFTAKLDKLDPFSEDFAEKVNDLVADFLDENPRFALSPAGQGQAPAPVPARSSADMPGGAGNPQLITEADLDHMSPEEINTARLNGELDHLL
;
A
#
# COMPACT_ATOMS: atom_id res chain seq x y z
N MET A 1 -57.84 35.18 32.74
CA MET A 1 -57.00 36.35 32.43
C MET A 1 -55.77 35.83 31.72
N THR A 2 -55.79 35.86 30.39
CA THR A 2 -54.74 35.27 29.54
C THR A 2 -53.90 36.42 29.01
N THR A 3 -52.64 36.50 29.43
CA THR A 3 -51.70 37.54 29.00
C THR A 3 -51.17 37.24 27.60
N PRO A 4 -51.13 38.22 26.68
CA PRO A 4 -50.60 38.02 25.34
C PRO A 4 -49.06 37.92 25.36
N VAL A 5 -48.53 36.96 24.60
CA VAL A 5 -47.10 36.76 24.36
C VAL A 5 -46.62 37.77 23.31
N PRO A 6 -45.51 38.51 23.55
CA PRO A 6 -45.00 39.48 22.59
C PRO A 6 -44.32 38.79 21.38
N PRO A 7 -44.36 39.41 20.18
CA PRO A 7 -43.74 38.86 18.98
C PRO A 7 -42.21 38.92 19.06
N THR A 8 -41.58 37.78 18.78
CA THR A 8 -40.13 37.62 18.65
C THR A 8 -39.65 38.29 17.36
N THR A 9 -38.82 39.33 17.48
CA THR A 9 -38.14 39.97 16.35
C THR A 9 -37.03 39.05 15.82
N PRO A 10 -36.93 38.84 14.49
CA PRO A 10 -35.83 38.07 13.90
C PRO A 10 -34.50 38.83 14.02
N PRO A 11 -33.37 38.12 14.13
CA PRO A 11 -32.05 38.73 14.24
C PRO A 11 -31.67 39.46 12.93
N THR A 12 -31.28 40.72 13.07
CA THR A 12 -30.69 41.56 12.01
C THR A 12 -29.37 40.93 11.54
N ALA A 13 -29.29 40.59 10.25
CA ALA A 13 -28.06 40.13 9.62
C ALA A 13 -26.98 41.23 9.67
N PRO A 14 -25.72 40.90 10.01
CA PRO A 14 -24.63 41.88 10.00
C PRO A 14 -24.33 42.31 8.56
N ALA A 15 -24.18 43.62 8.37
CA ALA A 15 -23.81 44.22 7.10
C ALA A 15 -22.44 43.73 6.63
N ASP A 16 -22.41 43.25 5.38
CA ASP A 16 -21.24 42.83 4.63
C ASP A 16 -20.29 44.02 4.43
N GLN A 17 -19.17 44.04 5.14
CA GLN A 17 -18.12 45.04 4.97
C GLN A 17 -17.09 44.52 3.96
N PRO A 18 -16.90 45.19 2.80
CA PRO A 18 -15.88 44.78 1.85
C PRO A 18 -14.47 45.10 2.38
N GLY A 19 -13.69 44.04 2.61
CA GLY A 19 -12.27 44.00 2.24
C GLY A 19 -11.26 44.69 3.15
N GLN A 20 -11.27 44.44 4.47
CA GLN A 20 -10.05 44.61 5.26
C GLN A 20 -9.19 43.34 5.18
N VAL A 21 -8.11 43.41 4.39
CA VAL A 21 -7.03 42.42 4.41
C VAL A 21 -6.28 42.57 5.73
N VAL A 22 -6.68 41.80 6.74
CA VAL A 22 -5.94 41.65 7.98
C VAL A 22 -4.70 40.80 7.68
N ILE A 23 -3.55 41.45 7.53
CA ILE A 23 -2.25 40.77 7.49
C ILE A 23 -2.03 40.18 8.89
N ALA A 24 -2.16 38.85 9.00
CA ALA A 24 -1.91 38.14 10.25
C ALA A 24 -0.47 38.40 10.72
N PRO A 25 -0.24 38.70 12.01
CA PRO A 25 1.12 38.79 12.54
C PRO A 25 1.78 37.42 12.41
N ALA A 26 3.04 37.43 11.94
CA ALA A 26 3.87 36.24 11.77
C ALA A 26 3.77 35.33 13.00
N GLN A 27 3.22 34.13 12.80
CA GLN A 27 3.15 33.13 13.84
C GLN A 27 4.57 32.76 14.23
N ASN A 28 4.89 32.98 15.50
CA ASN A 28 6.13 32.62 16.15
C ASN A 28 6.31 31.09 16.05
N ILE A 29 7.15 30.65 15.12
CA ILE A 29 7.48 29.23 14.92
C ILE A 29 8.20 28.76 16.19
N PRO A 30 7.65 27.82 16.97
CA PRO A 30 8.34 27.28 18.13
C PRO A 30 9.63 26.61 17.68
N ALA A 31 10.73 26.92 18.36
CA ALA A 31 12.04 26.31 18.13
C ALA A 31 11.93 24.78 18.17
N ALA A 32 12.59 24.11 17.22
CA ALA A 32 12.62 22.67 17.11
C ALA A 32 13.00 22.02 18.46
N PRO A 33 12.30 20.95 18.91
CA PRO A 33 12.66 20.26 20.13
C PRO A 33 14.08 19.72 19.99
N SER A 34 14.92 20.04 20.98
CA SER A 34 16.28 19.53 21.08
C SER A 34 16.25 18.00 21.06
N ALA A 35 17.11 17.40 20.24
CA ALA A 35 17.24 15.95 20.13
C ALA A 35 17.44 15.32 21.53
N PRO A 36 16.78 14.18 21.85
CA PRO A 36 16.95 13.53 23.12
C PRO A 36 18.42 13.12 23.30
N GLN A 37 19.06 13.63 24.35
CA GLN A 37 20.37 13.16 24.77
C GLN A 37 20.23 11.71 25.22
N VAL A 38 20.83 10.79 24.45
CA VAL A 38 20.91 9.39 24.82
C VAL A 38 21.81 9.29 26.06
N PRO A 39 21.32 8.75 27.20
CA PRO A 39 22.13 8.62 28.39
C PRO A 39 23.30 7.66 28.12
N ALA A 40 24.52 8.14 28.34
CA ALA A 40 25.74 7.35 28.29
C ALA A 40 25.70 6.29 29.40
N GLY A 41 25.22 5.08 29.09
CA GLY A 41 25.13 4.00 30.07
C GLY A 41 24.67 2.64 29.56
N TRP A 42 24.21 2.52 28.31
CA TRP A 42 23.82 1.24 27.73
C TRP A 42 25.03 0.60 27.04
N ALA A 43 25.91 0.02 27.85
CA ALA A 43 26.89 -0.94 27.38
C ALA A 43 26.15 -2.24 27.04
N ASP A 44 26.14 -2.57 25.76
CA ASP A 44 25.47 -3.73 25.17
C ASP A 44 26.11 -5.04 25.69
N PRO A 45 25.46 -5.83 26.56
CA PRO A 45 26.06 -7.06 27.08
C PRO A 45 26.07 -8.21 26.05
N TYR A 46 25.55 -7.99 24.83
CA TYR A 46 25.46 -8.97 23.76
C TYR A 46 26.53 -8.82 22.65
N ALA A 47 27.61 -8.07 22.90
CA ALA A 47 28.72 -7.90 21.96
C ALA A 47 29.58 -9.18 21.73
N GLY A 48 29.10 -10.37 22.09
CA GLY A 48 29.89 -11.60 22.03
C GLY A 48 29.06 -12.84 21.77
N GLN A 49 28.52 -12.99 20.55
CA GLN A 49 28.34 -14.25 19.79
C GLN A 49 27.22 -14.05 18.77
N VAL A 50 27.57 -13.47 17.63
CA VAL A 50 26.76 -13.61 16.42
C VAL A 50 27.17 -14.95 15.79
N PRO A 51 26.33 -15.99 15.78
CA PRO A 51 26.63 -17.19 15.01
C PRO A 51 26.79 -16.80 13.54
N ALA A 52 27.80 -17.36 12.87
CA ALA A 52 28.09 -17.10 11.47
C ALA A 52 26.81 -17.26 10.65
N ALA A 53 26.37 -16.17 10.01
CA ALA A 53 25.20 -16.19 9.15
C ALA A 53 25.36 -17.28 8.08
N PRO A 54 24.31 -18.07 7.80
CA PRO A 54 24.37 -19.05 6.72
C PRO A 54 24.69 -18.31 5.43
N GLN A 55 25.79 -18.71 4.78
CA GLN A 55 26.19 -18.15 3.50
C GLN A 55 25.11 -18.52 2.49
N PHE A 56 24.22 -17.57 2.18
CA PHE A 56 23.34 -17.67 1.03
C PHE A 56 24.21 -17.66 -0.22
N THR A 57 24.46 -18.85 -0.78
CA THR A 57 25.02 -19.00 -2.11
C THR A 57 24.04 -18.36 -3.08
N GLN A 58 24.35 -17.13 -3.53
CA GLN A 58 23.55 -16.47 -4.56
C GLN A 58 23.54 -17.37 -5.80
N PRO A 59 22.37 -17.74 -6.34
CA PRO A 59 22.31 -18.49 -7.59
C PRO A 59 22.99 -17.66 -8.68
N ALA A 60 23.80 -18.32 -9.50
CA ALA A 60 24.55 -17.70 -10.58
C ALA A 60 23.62 -16.82 -11.45
N PRO A 61 24.02 -15.59 -11.80
CA PRO A 61 23.19 -14.71 -12.60
C PRO A 61 22.88 -15.40 -13.93
N ALA A 62 21.58 -15.52 -14.24
CA ALA A 62 21.11 -16.06 -15.51
C ALA A 62 21.83 -15.34 -16.66
N ARG A 63 22.46 -16.12 -17.55
CA ARG A 63 23.10 -15.61 -18.77
C ARG A 63 22.09 -14.77 -19.54
N ARG A 64 22.37 -13.48 -19.67
CA ARG A 64 21.63 -12.61 -20.58
C ARG A 64 21.71 -13.20 -22.00
N PRO A 65 20.59 -13.31 -22.73
CA PRO A 65 20.61 -13.77 -24.11
C PRO A 65 21.50 -12.84 -24.94
N SER A 66 22.34 -13.44 -25.77
CA SER A 66 23.27 -12.71 -26.62
C SER A 66 22.47 -11.97 -27.71
N PRO A 67 22.88 -10.76 -28.13
CA PRO A 67 22.17 -9.99 -29.18
C PRO A 67 22.06 -10.72 -30.53
N ALA A 68 22.75 -11.85 -30.71
CA ALA A 68 22.61 -12.72 -31.87
C ALA A 68 21.34 -13.59 -31.86
N ASP A 69 20.71 -13.80 -30.68
CA ASP A 69 19.49 -14.61 -30.54
C ASP A 69 18.20 -13.77 -30.67
N MET A 70 18.31 -12.48 -30.96
CA MET A 70 17.15 -11.63 -31.23
C MET A 70 16.73 -11.76 -32.70
N PRO A 71 15.48 -12.19 -33.01
CA PRO A 71 14.99 -12.22 -34.37
C PRO A 71 14.98 -10.79 -34.94
N ALA A 72 15.46 -10.65 -36.19
CA ALA A 72 15.56 -9.38 -36.88
C ALA A 72 14.22 -8.63 -36.86
N ARG A 73 14.20 -7.46 -36.20
CA ARG A 73 13.06 -6.53 -36.23
C ARG A 73 12.77 -6.16 -37.68
N ARG A 74 11.54 -6.46 -38.13
CA ARG A 74 11.01 -5.92 -39.39
C ARG A 74 11.09 -4.38 -39.37
N PRO A 75 11.52 -3.73 -40.47
CA PRO A 75 11.44 -2.29 -40.58
C PRO A 75 9.97 -1.84 -40.56
N ALA A 76 9.67 -0.89 -39.68
CA ALA A 76 8.36 -0.25 -39.62
C ALA A 76 8.17 0.68 -40.85
N PRO A 77 6.94 0.83 -41.36
CA PRO A 77 6.63 1.84 -42.37
C PRO A 77 6.88 3.25 -41.81
N GLN A 78 7.57 4.07 -42.61
CA GLN A 78 7.69 5.51 -42.41
C GLN A 78 6.42 6.17 -42.93
N ASP A 79 5.56 6.60 -42.01
CA ASP A 79 4.50 7.58 -42.26
C ASP A 79 4.96 8.85 -41.51
N ASP A 80 5.45 9.85 -42.24
CA ASP A 80 4.72 11.03 -42.74
C ASP A 80 4.58 12.12 -41.66
N ASP A 81 5.27 13.23 -41.92
CA ASP A 81 5.43 14.38 -41.04
C ASP A 81 4.10 15.12 -40.85
N GLY A 82 3.47 14.89 -39.70
CA GLY A 82 2.24 15.59 -39.29
C GLY A 82 2.44 16.37 -38.00
N ASP A 83 2.80 17.66 -38.14
CA ASP A 83 2.67 18.67 -37.09
C ASP A 83 1.24 18.68 -36.52
N GLY A 84 1.08 18.40 -35.23
CA GLY A 84 -0.25 18.41 -34.61
C GLY A 84 -0.28 18.00 -33.14
N TRP A 85 0.47 18.68 -32.27
CA TRP A 85 0.31 18.56 -30.82
C TRP A 85 -0.54 19.71 -30.28
N ASP A 86 -1.86 19.55 -30.35
CA ASP A 86 -2.80 20.11 -29.37
C ASP A 86 -4.16 19.44 -29.55
N SER A 87 -4.46 18.44 -28.73
CA SER A 87 -5.81 17.92 -28.55
C SER A 87 -5.95 17.27 -27.18
N ASP A 88 -6.30 18.12 -26.23
CA ASP A 88 -6.93 17.80 -24.95
C ASP A 88 -8.32 17.16 -25.22
N PRO A 89 -8.65 15.96 -24.68
CA PRO A 89 -9.99 15.39 -24.81
C PRO A 89 -10.93 15.96 -23.73
N ALA A 90 -11.72 16.97 -24.08
CA ALA A 90 -12.81 17.44 -23.22
C ALA A 90 -14.03 16.48 -23.24
N PRO A 91 -14.73 16.27 -22.10
CA PRO A 91 -15.92 15.45 -22.06
C PRO A 91 -17.15 16.16 -22.65
N ARG A 92 -17.94 15.36 -23.35
CA ARG A 92 -19.17 15.73 -24.06
C ARG A 92 -20.25 16.21 -23.09
N GLN A 93 -20.66 17.48 -23.18
CA GLN A 93 -22.04 17.85 -22.90
C GLN A 93 -22.60 18.88 -23.88
N ARG A 94 -23.67 18.41 -24.54
CA ARG A 94 -24.88 19.15 -24.94
C ARG A 94 -24.73 20.23 -26.00
N ALA A 95 -25.00 19.76 -27.21
CA ALA A 95 -25.75 20.44 -28.26
C ALA A 95 -26.76 21.47 -27.74
N ARG A 96 -26.43 22.76 -27.85
CA ARG A 96 -27.37 23.84 -28.13
C ARG A 96 -26.69 24.93 -28.96
N SER A 97 -27.20 25.06 -30.18
CA SER A 97 -27.52 26.32 -30.86
C SER A 97 -26.39 27.28 -31.27
N ARG A 98 -26.34 27.40 -32.61
CA ARG A 98 -26.23 28.64 -33.40
C ARG A 98 -24.84 29.24 -33.56
N GLY A 99 -24.46 29.35 -34.84
CA GLY A 99 -23.61 30.42 -35.33
C GLY A 99 -22.14 30.23 -35.02
N ARG A 100 -21.43 29.60 -35.95
CA ARG A 100 -20.04 29.95 -36.20
C ARG A 100 -20.00 31.42 -36.66
N ALA A 101 -20.04 32.35 -35.72
CA ALA A 101 -19.27 33.58 -35.88
C ALA A 101 -17.83 33.13 -35.68
N ARG A 102 -17.09 33.01 -36.79
CA ARG A 102 -15.66 33.20 -36.72
C ARG A 102 -15.50 34.63 -36.24
N ASP A 103 -15.23 34.80 -34.96
CA ASP A 103 -14.54 35.99 -34.52
C ASP A 103 -13.10 35.83 -35.04
N ASP A 104 -12.97 36.07 -36.35
CA ASP A 104 -11.75 36.58 -36.94
C ASP A 104 -11.50 37.90 -36.21
N TYR A 105 -10.90 37.84 -35.02
CA TYR A 105 -10.18 38.98 -34.48
C TYR A 105 -8.97 39.11 -35.38
N ASP A 106 -9.16 39.79 -36.52
CA ASP A 106 -8.13 40.56 -37.19
C ASP A 106 -7.41 41.35 -36.10
N THR A 107 -6.26 40.85 -35.67
CA THR A 107 -5.26 41.59 -34.87
C THR A 107 -4.54 42.60 -35.75
N ASP A 108 -5.28 43.24 -36.66
CA ASP A 108 -4.79 44.11 -37.72
C ASP A 108 -5.17 45.57 -37.43
N GLY A 109 -5.68 45.84 -36.22
CA GLY A 109 -6.27 47.14 -35.86
C GLY A 109 -6.01 47.60 -34.42
N LEU A 110 -5.00 47.05 -33.74
CA LEU A 110 -4.45 47.64 -32.51
C LEU A 110 -3.06 48.22 -32.76
N ASP A 111 -2.88 48.93 -33.88
CA ASP A 111 -2.05 50.15 -33.89
C ASP A 111 -2.80 51.23 -33.07
N GLY A 112 -3.11 50.90 -31.83
CA GLY A 112 -3.45 51.88 -30.83
C GLY A 112 -2.16 52.66 -30.63
N ASP A 113 -2.03 53.75 -31.38
CA ASP A 113 -1.17 54.89 -31.11
C ASP A 113 -0.79 54.86 -29.63
N ASP A 114 0.39 54.31 -29.35
CA ASP A 114 0.93 54.08 -28.01
C ASP A 114 1.28 55.45 -27.42
N GLY A 115 0.26 56.29 -27.21
CA GLY A 115 0.33 57.74 -27.12
C GLY A 115 1.53 58.19 -26.31
N GLY A 116 2.64 58.46 -27.02
CA GLY A 116 3.94 58.83 -26.48
C GLY A 116 4.40 58.08 -25.22
N ARG A 117 3.99 56.84 -24.97
CA ARG A 117 4.42 56.13 -23.76
C ARG A 117 5.90 55.77 -23.93
N GLU A 118 6.76 56.54 -23.29
CA GLU A 118 8.19 56.24 -23.24
C GLU A 118 8.35 54.76 -22.85
N PRO A 119 9.16 54.00 -23.60
CA PRO A 119 9.34 52.58 -23.35
C PRO A 119 9.77 52.39 -21.90
N LEU A 120 9.11 51.47 -21.20
CA LEU A 120 9.43 51.17 -19.80
C LEU A 120 10.95 50.97 -19.64
N PRO A 121 11.57 51.45 -18.56
CA PRO A 121 12.99 51.23 -18.31
C PRO A 121 13.35 49.75 -18.44
N ARG A 122 14.53 49.44 -19.00
CA ARG A 122 14.98 48.04 -19.23
C ARG A 122 14.91 47.17 -17.96
N SER A 123 15.14 47.75 -16.78
CA SER A 123 15.02 47.04 -15.50
C SER A 123 13.60 46.54 -15.24
N VAL A 124 12.58 47.34 -15.57
CA VAL A 124 11.17 46.97 -15.43
C VAL A 124 10.81 45.89 -16.43
N GLN A 125 11.28 46.00 -17.68
CA GLN A 125 11.05 44.96 -18.69
C GLN A 125 11.65 43.61 -18.26
N ASN A 126 12.88 43.61 -17.73
CA ASN A 126 13.53 42.41 -17.22
C ASN A 126 12.78 41.81 -16.02
N LEU A 127 12.26 42.65 -15.11
CA LEU A 127 11.45 42.19 -13.99
C LEU A 127 10.14 41.56 -14.46
N VAL A 128 9.44 42.17 -15.42
CA VAL A 128 8.21 41.61 -16.01
C VAL A 128 8.51 40.27 -16.70
N GLY A 129 9.62 40.17 -17.45
CA GLY A 129 10.07 38.90 -18.03
C GLY A 129 10.25 37.81 -16.98
N ARG A 130 11.02 38.11 -15.91
CA ARG A 130 11.25 37.18 -14.81
C ARG A 130 9.96 36.73 -14.13
N LEU A 131 9.04 37.66 -13.84
CA LEU A 131 7.75 37.33 -13.21
C LEU A 131 6.87 36.46 -14.12
N ARG A 132 6.94 36.65 -15.45
CA ARG A 132 6.25 35.78 -16.41
C ARG A 132 6.85 34.38 -16.43
N ASP A 133 8.18 34.27 -16.45
CA ASP A 133 8.88 32.99 -16.44
C ASP A 133 8.62 32.24 -15.12
N GLU A 134 8.64 32.95 -13.99
CA GLU A 134 8.31 32.40 -12.67
C GLU A 134 6.87 31.89 -12.62
N ASN A 135 5.91 32.69 -13.08
CA ASN A 135 4.50 32.29 -13.15
C ASN A 135 4.29 31.09 -14.10
N ALA A 136 4.97 31.07 -15.26
CA ALA A 136 4.98 29.91 -16.14
C ALA A 136 5.51 28.67 -15.41
N GLY A 137 6.62 28.79 -14.68
CA GLY A 137 7.16 27.71 -13.84
C GLY A 137 6.20 27.26 -12.74
N HIS A 138 5.48 28.16 -12.10
CA HIS A 138 4.45 27.80 -11.10
C HIS A 138 3.30 27.00 -11.71
N ARG A 139 2.82 27.38 -12.90
CA ARG A 139 1.75 26.65 -13.59
C ARG A 139 2.18 25.23 -13.97
N VAL A 140 3.39 25.06 -14.50
CA VAL A 140 3.94 23.75 -14.83
C VAL A 140 4.06 22.89 -13.57
N ARG A 141 4.67 23.40 -12.49
CA ARG A 141 4.81 22.65 -11.24
C ARG A 141 3.46 22.28 -10.61
N ALA A 142 2.47 23.16 -10.70
CA ALA A 142 1.12 22.88 -10.20
C ALA A 142 0.45 21.76 -11.02
N ARG A 143 0.60 21.77 -12.35
CA ARG A 143 0.13 20.69 -13.23
C ARG A 143 0.83 19.37 -12.93
N ASP A 144 2.16 19.36 -12.87
CA ASP A 144 2.96 18.16 -12.56
C ASP A 144 2.58 17.57 -11.19
N ALA A 145 2.26 18.40 -10.20
CA ALA A 145 1.82 17.95 -8.89
C ALA A 145 0.42 17.32 -8.94
N SER A 146 -0.51 17.91 -9.71
CA SER A 146 -1.83 17.34 -9.95
C SER A 146 -1.74 15.98 -10.66
N ASP A 147 -0.96 15.90 -11.75
CA ASP A 147 -0.82 14.68 -12.54
C ASP A 147 -0.22 13.52 -11.70
N ARG A 148 0.72 13.83 -10.79
CA ARG A 148 1.28 12.83 -9.86
C ARG A 148 0.27 12.37 -8.82
N TYR A 149 -0.58 13.27 -8.34
CA TYR A 149 -1.64 12.92 -7.40
C TYR A 149 -2.68 12.02 -8.07
N ASP A 150 -3.10 12.35 -9.30
CA ASP A 150 -4.06 11.56 -10.06
C ASP A 150 -3.50 10.17 -10.39
N ALA A 151 -2.21 10.08 -10.75
CA ALA A 151 -1.53 8.80 -10.95
C ALA A 151 -1.50 7.96 -9.66
N LEU A 152 -1.22 8.58 -8.50
CA LEU A 152 -1.24 7.89 -7.21
C LEU A 152 -2.64 7.35 -6.89
N VAL A 153 -3.68 8.17 -7.04
CA VAL A 153 -5.08 7.78 -6.81
C VAL A 153 -5.46 6.62 -7.73
N SER A 154 -5.09 6.67 -9.01
CA SER A 154 -5.35 5.57 -9.96
C SER A 154 -4.65 4.28 -9.54
N THR A 155 -3.40 4.33 -9.07
CA THR A 155 -2.69 3.12 -8.60
C THR A 155 -3.30 2.54 -7.33
N MET A 156 -3.80 3.39 -6.42
CA MET A 156 -4.53 2.94 -5.23
C MET A 156 -5.87 2.33 -5.60
N ALA A 157 -6.58 2.93 -6.56
CA ALA A 157 -7.84 2.42 -7.09
C ALA A 157 -7.66 1.00 -7.66
N GLU A 158 -6.65 0.81 -8.51
CA GLU A 158 -6.33 -0.49 -9.11
C GLU A 158 -5.92 -1.52 -8.04
N ALA A 159 -5.10 -1.13 -7.05
CA ALA A 159 -4.67 -2.02 -5.98
C ALA A 159 -5.81 -2.48 -5.06
N LEU A 160 -6.83 -1.63 -4.89
CA LEU A 160 -8.00 -1.89 -4.05
C LEU A 160 -9.21 -2.40 -4.84
N ASP A 161 -9.10 -2.55 -6.16
CA ASP A 161 -10.20 -2.89 -7.08
C ASP A 161 -11.41 -1.93 -6.94
N LEU A 162 -11.12 -0.64 -6.77
CA LEU A 162 -12.10 0.44 -6.63
C LEU A 162 -12.16 1.30 -7.89
N ASP A 163 -13.31 1.92 -8.14
CA ASP A 163 -13.43 2.93 -9.19
C ASP A 163 -12.69 4.21 -8.76
N PRO A 164 -11.77 4.76 -9.57
CA PRO A 164 -11.04 5.98 -9.23
C PRO A 164 -11.95 7.20 -9.00
N THR A 165 -13.19 7.23 -9.52
CA THR A 165 -14.10 8.35 -9.28
C THR A 165 -14.72 8.36 -7.88
N ASP A 166 -14.68 7.23 -7.18
CA ASP A 166 -15.26 7.07 -5.84
C ASP A 166 -14.22 7.26 -4.73
N ILE A 167 -12.96 7.51 -5.09
CA ILE A 167 -11.86 7.72 -4.15
C ILE A 167 -11.82 9.19 -3.76
N THR A 168 -12.28 9.44 -2.54
CA THR A 168 -12.14 10.71 -1.83
C THR A 168 -11.11 10.53 -0.71
N PRO A 169 -10.45 11.59 -0.23
CA PRO A 169 -9.54 11.47 0.92
C PRO A 169 -10.21 10.82 2.15
N ASP A 170 -11.50 11.13 2.37
CA ASP A 170 -12.29 10.55 3.45
C ASP A 170 -12.51 9.05 3.25
N SER A 171 -12.85 8.60 2.02
CA SER A 171 -13.03 7.17 1.75
C SER A 171 -11.72 6.38 1.88
N VAL A 172 -10.57 6.96 1.53
CA VAL A 172 -9.26 6.32 1.79
C VAL A 172 -9.03 6.14 3.29
N THR A 173 -9.32 7.15 4.11
CA THR A 173 -9.16 7.01 5.56
C THR A 173 -10.10 5.98 6.17
N GLU A 174 -11.32 5.88 5.66
CA GLU A 174 -12.29 4.86 6.07
C GLU A 174 -11.81 3.47 5.71
N ILE A 175 -11.39 3.24 4.46
CA ILE A 175 -10.87 1.95 3.98
C ILE A 175 -9.62 1.53 4.77
N LEU A 176 -8.71 2.47 5.06
CA LEU A 176 -7.53 2.18 5.87
C LEU A 176 -7.91 1.84 7.31
N GLY A 177 -8.90 2.52 7.88
CA GLY A 177 -9.44 2.22 9.21
C GLY A 177 -10.04 0.83 9.28
N THR A 178 -10.93 0.48 8.35
CA THR A 178 -11.58 -0.84 8.29
C THR A 178 -10.56 -1.95 8.07
N ALA A 179 -9.62 -1.78 7.13
CA ALA A 179 -8.57 -2.76 6.87
C ALA A 179 -7.63 -2.94 8.07
N ALA A 180 -7.30 -1.87 8.79
CA ALA A 180 -6.50 -1.95 10.00
C ALA A 180 -7.24 -2.69 11.12
N ASP A 181 -8.52 -2.42 11.30
CA ASP A 181 -9.36 -3.11 12.29
C ASP A 181 -9.54 -4.60 11.96
N GLU A 182 -9.76 -4.96 10.70
CA GLU A 182 -9.84 -6.35 10.24
C GLU A 182 -8.53 -7.10 10.43
N ALA A 183 -7.39 -6.47 10.11
CA ALA A 183 -6.07 -7.05 10.33
C ALA A 183 -5.79 -7.25 11.83
N ARG A 184 -6.19 -6.27 12.66
CA ARG A 184 -6.10 -6.34 14.12
C ARG A 184 -6.90 -7.52 14.65
N GLN A 185 -8.17 -7.63 14.25
CA GLN A 185 -9.07 -8.70 14.66
C GLN A 185 -8.56 -10.08 14.22
N SER A 186 -8.13 -10.21 12.97
CA SER A 186 -7.55 -11.46 12.45
C SER A 186 -6.30 -11.88 13.22
N HIS A 187 -5.45 -10.93 13.63
CA HIS A 187 -4.28 -11.21 14.44
C HIS A 187 -4.68 -11.69 15.85
N LEU A 188 -5.62 -11.00 16.49
CA LEU A 188 -6.17 -11.37 17.81
C LEU A 188 -6.76 -12.79 17.79
N GLU A 189 -7.66 -13.06 16.84
CA GLU A 189 -8.34 -14.36 16.69
C GLU A 189 -7.35 -15.49 16.41
N ARG A 190 -6.34 -15.26 15.55
CA ARG A 190 -5.32 -16.28 15.25
C ARG A 190 -4.51 -16.68 16.47
N HIS A 191 -4.10 -15.71 17.28
CA HIS A 191 -3.34 -15.99 18.50
C HIS A 191 -4.21 -16.61 19.59
N ALA A 192 -5.44 -16.12 19.75
CA ALA A 192 -6.43 -16.69 20.65
C ALA A 192 -6.77 -18.15 20.28
N GLY A 193 -7.00 -18.45 19.01
CA GLY A 193 -7.27 -19.81 18.54
C GLY A 193 -6.08 -20.76 18.77
N ARG A 194 -4.84 -20.28 18.59
CA ARG A 194 -3.63 -21.06 18.92
C ARG A 194 -3.50 -21.32 20.42
N ALA A 195 -3.78 -20.31 21.26
CA ALA A 195 -3.77 -20.46 22.71
C ALA A 195 -4.86 -21.43 23.19
N ALA A 196 -6.09 -21.27 22.70
CA ALA A 196 -7.23 -22.14 22.96
C ALA A 196 -6.95 -23.59 22.56
N PHE A 197 -6.41 -23.82 21.36
CA PHE A 197 -6.03 -25.16 20.91
C PHE A 197 -5.00 -25.81 21.85
N ARG A 198 -3.98 -25.06 22.29
CA ARG A 198 -2.97 -25.57 23.24
C ARG A 198 -3.56 -25.87 24.62
N ALA A 199 -4.56 -25.10 25.05
CA ALA A 199 -5.27 -25.30 26.31
C ALA A 199 -6.35 -26.41 26.24
N GLY A 200 -6.58 -27.02 25.07
CA GLY A 200 -7.64 -28.00 24.88
C GLY A 200 -9.05 -27.41 24.95
N ALA A 201 -9.20 -26.13 24.58
CA ALA A 201 -10.49 -25.47 24.46
C ALA A 201 -11.15 -25.76 23.10
N ASP A 202 -12.47 -25.70 23.07
CA ASP A 202 -13.24 -25.62 21.82
C ASP A 202 -13.04 -24.23 21.20
N VAL A 203 -12.19 -24.16 20.16
CA VAL A 203 -11.77 -22.91 19.53
C VAL A 203 -12.96 -22.15 18.95
N ASP A 204 -13.85 -22.84 18.23
CA ASP A 204 -14.99 -22.20 17.57
C ASP A 204 -15.99 -21.68 18.60
N GLY A 205 -16.30 -22.49 19.62
CA GLY A 205 -17.18 -22.07 20.72
C GLY A 205 -16.61 -20.92 21.56
N LEU A 206 -15.28 -20.89 21.76
CA LEU A 206 -14.61 -19.82 22.48
C LEU A 206 -14.63 -18.50 21.69
N LEU A 207 -14.32 -18.54 20.39
CA LEU A 207 -14.28 -17.35 19.53
C LEU A 207 -15.69 -16.81 19.22
N ASP A 208 -16.73 -17.65 19.21
CA ASP A 208 -18.13 -17.22 19.11
C ASP A 208 -18.65 -16.60 20.43
N SER A 209 -17.90 -16.73 21.54
CA SER A 209 -18.30 -16.16 22.81
C SER A 209 -18.04 -14.65 22.86
N GLY A 210 -19.09 -13.85 22.70
CA GLY A 210 -18.98 -12.39 22.80
C GLY A 210 -18.38 -11.86 24.11
N LYS A 211 -18.41 -12.63 25.22
CA LYS A 211 -17.72 -12.27 26.47
C LYS A 211 -16.20 -12.42 26.36
N PHE A 212 -15.74 -13.47 25.69
CA PHE A 212 -14.32 -13.70 25.45
C PHE A 212 -13.79 -12.67 24.46
N THR A 213 -14.47 -12.47 23.33
CA THR A 213 -14.10 -11.47 22.31
C THR A 213 -14.02 -10.06 22.89
N ALA A 214 -14.98 -9.66 23.74
CA ALA A 214 -14.94 -8.35 24.41
C ALA A 214 -13.77 -8.17 25.41
N LYS A 215 -13.23 -9.27 25.98
CA LYS A 215 -11.99 -9.22 26.77
C LYS A 215 -10.77 -9.19 25.83
N LEU A 216 -10.78 -9.99 24.77
CA LEU A 216 -9.72 -10.10 23.76
C LEU A 216 -9.47 -8.76 23.04
N ASP A 217 -10.53 -8.03 22.68
CA ASP A 217 -10.45 -6.74 21.96
C ASP A 217 -9.74 -5.62 22.73
N LYS A 218 -9.65 -5.77 24.06
CA LYS A 218 -8.96 -4.84 24.96
C LYS A 218 -7.45 -5.09 25.01
N LEU A 219 -6.97 -6.22 24.49
CA LEU A 219 -5.53 -6.50 24.43
C LEU A 219 -4.92 -5.75 23.24
N ASP A 220 -3.70 -5.27 23.45
CA ASP A 220 -2.88 -4.69 22.38
C ASP A 220 -2.11 -5.80 21.65
N PRO A 221 -2.43 -6.08 20.37
CA PRO A 221 -1.76 -7.13 19.59
C PRO A 221 -0.29 -6.83 19.29
N PHE A 222 0.18 -5.60 19.50
CA PHE A 222 1.56 -5.20 19.26
C PHE A 222 2.42 -5.15 20.53
N SER A 223 1.83 -5.43 21.70
CA SER A 223 2.58 -5.51 22.95
C SER A 223 3.49 -6.74 23.00
N GLU A 224 4.68 -6.61 23.59
CA GLU A 224 5.64 -7.73 23.72
C GLU A 224 5.05 -8.90 24.53
N ASP A 225 4.23 -8.58 25.54
CA ASP A 225 3.56 -9.56 26.41
C ASP A 225 2.23 -10.08 25.85
N PHE A 226 1.88 -9.76 24.59
CA PHE A 226 0.58 -10.07 24.02
C PHE A 226 0.25 -11.56 24.09
N ALA A 227 1.20 -12.41 23.71
CA ALA A 227 1.00 -13.86 23.68
C ALA A 227 0.76 -14.45 25.09
N GLU A 228 1.44 -13.93 26.11
CA GLU A 228 1.25 -14.34 27.50
C GLU A 228 -0.13 -13.92 28.00
N LYS A 229 -0.51 -12.66 27.78
CA LYS A 229 -1.84 -12.14 28.16
C LYS A 229 -2.99 -12.90 27.49
N VAL A 230 -2.82 -13.34 26.24
CA VAL A 230 -3.82 -14.16 25.55
C VAL A 230 -3.92 -15.55 26.18
N ASN A 231 -2.79 -16.19 26.52
CA ASN A 231 -2.81 -17.51 27.17
C ASN A 231 -3.48 -17.43 28.55
N ASP A 232 -3.12 -16.42 29.35
CA ASP A 232 -3.73 -16.19 30.67
C ASP A 232 -5.23 -15.94 30.54
N LEU A 233 -5.63 -15.10 29.56
CA LEU A 233 -7.04 -14.83 29.28
C LEU A 233 -7.83 -16.11 28.93
N VAL A 234 -7.24 -17.00 28.12
CA VAL A 234 -7.87 -18.29 27.77
C VAL A 234 -8.00 -19.18 29.00
N ALA A 235 -6.96 -19.30 29.83
CA ALA A 235 -6.97 -20.10 31.04
C ALA A 235 -8.05 -19.61 32.03
N ASP A 236 -8.04 -18.31 32.34
CA ASP A 236 -9.03 -17.67 33.22
C ASP A 236 -10.45 -17.86 32.69
N PHE A 237 -10.65 -17.74 31.37
CA PHE A 237 -11.97 -17.92 30.78
C PHE A 237 -12.46 -19.37 30.87
N LEU A 238 -11.57 -20.35 30.73
CA LEU A 238 -11.91 -21.78 30.87
C LEU A 238 -12.22 -22.15 32.32
N ASP A 239 -11.50 -21.58 33.28
CA ASP A 239 -11.77 -21.75 34.70
C ASP A 239 -13.16 -21.17 35.08
N GLU A 240 -13.49 -19.99 34.53
CA GLU A 240 -14.82 -19.38 34.69
C GLU A 240 -15.93 -20.14 33.93
N ASN A 241 -15.60 -20.77 32.80
CA ASN A 241 -16.57 -21.38 31.88
C ASN A 241 -16.13 -22.78 31.40
N PRO A 242 -16.19 -23.81 32.25
CA PRO A 242 -15.68 -25.15 31.93
C PRO A 242 -16.36 -25.84 30.73
N ARG A 243 -17.53 -25.36 30.30
CA ARG A 243 -18.25 -25.89 29.12
C ARG A 243 -17.50 -25.73 27.79
N PHE A 244 -16.54 -24.81 27.73
CA PHE A 244 -15.70 -24.59 26.54
C PHE A 244 -14.44 -25.45 26.55
N ALA A 245 -14.15 -26.17 27.63
CA ALA A 245 -13.10 -27.17 27.63
C ALA A 245 -13.56 -28.37 26.80
N LEU A 246 -12.76 -28.80 25.82
CA LEU A 246 -12.98 -30.07 25.16
C LEU A 246 -12.83 -31.16 26.21
N SER A 247 -13.92 -31.86 26.52
CA SER A 247 -13.90 -32.99 27.43
C SER A 247 -12.77 -33.95 27.04
N PRO A 248 -12.07 -34.58 28.01
CA PRO A 248 -10.88 -35.41 27.77
C PRO A 248 -11.11 -36.61 26.83
N ALA A 249 -12.33 -36.86 26.36
CA ALA A 249 -12.62 -37.73 25.22
C ALA A 249 -11.89 -37.30 23.93
N GLY A 250 -11.44 -36.04 23.81
CA GLY A 250 -10.56 -35.56 22.72
C GLY A 250 -9.08 -35.44 23.09
N GLN A 251 -8.70 -35.58 24.37
CA GLN A 251 -7.32 -35.38 24.86
C GLN A 251 -6.44 -36.65 24.74
N GLY A 252 -6.97 -37.72 24.14
CA GLY A 252 -6.25 -38.97 23.86
C GLY A 252 -5.58 -39.03 22.49
N GLN A 253 -5.93 -38.14 21.55
CA GLN A 253 -5.06 -37.92 20.41
C GLN A 253 -3.97 -36.95 20.88
N ALA A 254 -2.86 -37.53 21.36
CA ALA A 254 -1.55 -36.93 21.14
C ALA A 254 -1.55 -36.28 19.75
N PRO A 255 -0.97 -35.08 19.56
CA PRO A 255 -0.93 -34.45 18.25
C PRO A 255 -0.51 -35.54 17.28
N ALA A 256 -1.43 -35.96 16.39
CA ALA A 256 -1.10 -36.95 15.40
C ALA A 256 0.22 -36.47 14.82
N PRO A 257 1.30 -37.29 14.84
CA PRO A 257 2.63 -36.84 14.45
C PRO A 257 2.42 -36.06 13.18
N VAL A 258 2.70 -34.74 13.25
CA VAL A 258 2.35 -33.74 12.23
C VAL A 258 2.50 -34.46 10.91
N PRO A 259 1.42 -34.81 10.18
CA PRO A 259 1.52 -35.73 9.06
C PRO A 259 2.65 -35.19 8.22
N ALA A 260 3.77 -35.92 8.19
CA ALA A 260 5.05 -35.43 7.71
C ALA A 260 4.73 -34.76 6.40
N ARG A 261 4.81 -33.41 6.36
CA ARG A 261 4.07 -32.56 5.42
C ARG A 261 3.91 -33.35 4.15
N SER A 262 2.71 -33.89 3.93
CA SER A 262 2.47 -34.68 2.75
C SER A 262 2.62 -33.64 1.66
N SER A 263 3.82 -33.57 1.10
CA SER A 263 4.09 -33.11 -0.24
C SER A 263 3.17 -34.00 -1.07
N ALA A 264 1.91 -33.58 -1.16
CA ALA A 264 1.16 -33.81 -2.35
C ALA A 264 2.06 -33.20 -3.42
N ASP A 265 2.78 -34.09 -4.11
CA ASP A 265 3.28 -33.87 -5.45
C ASP A 265 2.19 -33.09 -6.18
N MET A 266 2.35 -31.78 -6.24
CA MET A 266 1.77 -30.97 -7.27
C MET A 266 2.54 -31.39 -8.52
N PRO A 267 1.93 -32.15 -9.47
CA PRO A 267 2.59 -32.49 -10.71
C PRO A 267 2.70 -31.22 -11.55
N GLY A 268 3.71 -30.42 -11.27
CA GLY A 268 3.87 -29.10 -11.89
C GLY A 268 5.23 -28.44 -11.67
N GLY A 269 6.17 -29.06 -10.96
CA GLY A 269 7.53 -28.54 -10.76
C GLY A 269 8.57 -29.52 -11.28
N ALA A 270 9.28 -29.15 -12.33
CA ALA A 270 10.38 -29.94 -12.87
C ALA A 270 11.50 -30.11 -11.82
N GLY A 271 11.81 -31.38 -11.49
CA GLY A 271 13.17 -31.83 -11.22
C GLY A 271 13.66 -31.79 -9.77
N ASN A 272 13.17 -32.69 -8.93
CA ASN A 272 14.08 -33.42 -8.05
C ASN A 272 14.15 -34.86 -8.57
N PRO A 273 15.32 -35.35 -9.03
CA PRO A 273 15.46 -36.73 -9.45
C PRO A 273 15.12 -37.63 -8.26
N GLN A 274 14.21 -38.57 -8.45
CA GLN A 274 13.92 -39.57 -7.43
C GLN A 274 15.23 -40.33 -7.18
N LEU A 275 15.74 -40.27 -5.95
CA LEU A 275 16.93 -40.98 -5.54
C LEU A 275 16.66 -42.49 -5.68
N ILE A 276 17.43 -43.16 -6.53
CA ILE A 276 17.33 -44.61 -6.72
C ILE A 276 17.70 -45.29 -5.38
N THR A 277 16.84 -46.18 -4.90
CA THR A 277 17.11 -46.91 -3.65
C THR A 277 17.84 -48.23 -3.93
N GLU A 278 18.48 -48.82 -2.92
CA GLU A 278 19.22 -50.08 -3.07
C GLU A 278 18.30 -51.23 -3.54
N ALA A 279 17.03 -51.22 -3.15
CA ALA A 279 16.04 -52.19 -3.61
C ALA A 279 15.71 -52.04 -5.11
N ASP A 280 15.84 -50.83 -5.66
CA ASP A 280 15.57 -50.59 -7.08
C ASP A 280 16.73 -51.05 -7.97
N LEU A 281 17.97 -51.01 -7.47
CA LEU A 281 19.16 -51.51 -8.17
C LEU A 281 19.06 -53.01 -8.49
N ASP A 282 18.50 -53.81 -7.59
CA ASP A 282 18.32 -55.26 -7.80
C ASP A 282 17.33 -55.58 -8.92
N HIS A 283 16.48 -54.61 -9.28
CA HIS A 283 15.47 -54.74 -10.32
C HIS A 283 15.83 -54.01 -11.61
N MET A 284 16.89 -53.19 -11.62
CA MET A 284 17.36 -52.48 -12.81
C MET A 284 18.22 -53.39 -13.69
N SER A 285 18.03 -53.25 -15.00
CA SER A 285 18.92 -53.90 -15.96
C SER A 285 20.33 -53.29 -15.91
N PRO A 286 21.38 -54.04 -16.31
CA PRO A 286 22.75 -53.52 -16.33
C PRO A 286 22.94 -52.26 -17.18
N GLU A 287 22.10 -52.06 -18.21
CA GLU A 287 22.15 -50.86 -19.05
C GLU A 287 21.56 -49.63 -18.33
N GLU A 288 20.49 -49.82 -17.56
CA GLU A 288 19.87 -48.78 -16.74
C GLU A 288 20.79 -48.36 -15.59
N ILE A 289 21.47 -49.32 -14.94
CA ILE A 289 22.44 -49.03 -13.87
C ILE A 289 23.59 -48.15 -14.39
N ASN A 290 24.11 -48.44 -15.60
CA ASN A 290 25.17 -47.62 -16.19
C ASN A 290 24.69 -46.19 -16.51
N THR A 291 23.43 -46.06 -16.94
CA THR A 291 22.83 -44.77 -17.25
C THR A 291 22.61 -43.94 -15.98
N ALA A 292 22.06 -44.55 -14.93
CA ALA A 292 21.89 -43.93 -13.62
C ALA A 292 23.22 -43.49 -12.99
N ARG A 293 24.28 -44.30 -13.16
CA ARG A 293 25.63 -43.95 -12.72
C ARG A 293 26.20 -42.75 -13.48
N LEU A 294 26.01 -42.69 -14.80
CA LEU A 294 26.46 -41.55 -15.61
C LEU A 294 25.73 -40.24 -15.25
N ASN A 295 24.49 -40.35 -14.78
CA ASN A 295 23.68 -39.23 -14.33
C ASN A 295 23.94 -38.81 -12.87
N GLY A 296 24.82 -39.52 -12.14
CA GLY A 296 25.12 -39.24 -10.72
C GLY A 296 24.00 -39.65 -9.76
N GLU A 297 23.02 -40.42 -10.21
CA GLU A 297 21.85 -40.84 -9.41
C GLU A 297 22.17 -41.99 -8.45
N LEU A 298 23.37 -42.55 -8.53
CA LEU A 298 23.86 -43.64 -7.67
C LEU A 298 25.00 -43.21 -6.72
N ASP A 299 25.39 -41.93 -6.74
CA ASP A 299 26.53 -41.42 -5.95
C ASP A 299 26.30 -41.47 -4.43
N HIS A 300 25.04 -41.57 -3.98
CA HIS A 300 24.71 -41.73 -2.56
C HIS A 300 24.80 -43.18 -2.06
N LEU A 301 24.97 -44.17 -2.95
CA LEU A 301 25.02 -45.60 -2.63
C LEU A 301 26.42 -46.23 -2.76
N LEU A 302 27.41 -45.50 -3.30
CA LEU A 302 28.79 -45.94 -3.48
C LEU A 302 29.75 -45.22 -2.53
#